data_AF-V4A4C0-F1
#
_entry.id   AF-V4A4C0-F1
#
_cell.length_a   1.000
_cell.length_b   1.000
_cell.length_c   1.000
_cell.angle_alpha   90.00
_cell.angle_beta   90.00
_cell.angle_gamma   90.00
#
_symmetry.space_group_name_H-M   'P 1'
#
loop_
_entity.id
_entity.type
_entity.pdbx_description
1 polymer ?
#
loop_
_entity_poly.entity_id
_entity_poly.type
_entity_poly.pdbx_seq_one_letter_code
_entity_poly.pdbx_strand_id
1 'polypeptide(L)'
;MSTSTGNKSERLIWIDLEMSGLDIEKERIIEIAAIVTDADLNVIAEGPNIIIHQDQSLMDSMGKWCKDHHGASGLTKSVLESKISESDAENKVLDFLKEHTDAGKCPLAGNSIACDKMFLMKYMPNLTKHFHYRLVDVSTIKELCRRWYKQVYDDSPPKSLKHRALDDIKESIKELKYYREKIFVK
;
A
#
# COMPACT_ATOMS: atom_id res chain seq x y z
N MET A 1 -5.93 -0.77 -31.97
CA MET A 1 -4.93 0.28 -31.64
C MET A 1 -4.03 -0.30 -30.58
N SER A 2 -2.72 -0.35 -30.84
CA SER A 2 -1.73 -0.97 -29.95
C SER A 2 -1.77 -0.27 -28.59
N THR A 3 -2.25 -0.96 -27.54
CA THR A 3 -2.09 -0.54 -26.15
C THR A 3 -0.61 -0.64 -25.83
N SER A 4 0.14 0.41 -26.17
CA SER A 4 1.50 0.63 -25.71
C SER A 4 1.47 0.56 -24.20
N THR A 5 1.77 -0.59 -23.62
CA THR A 5 2.06 -0.72 -22.20
C THR A 5 3.23 0.23 -21.95
N GLY A 6 2.97 1.39 -21.35
CA GLY A 6 3.95 2.47 -21.18
C GLY A 6 5.27 1.97 -20.58
N ASN A 7 6.32 2.80 -20.72
CA ASN A 7 7.68 2.48 -20.31
C ASN A 7 7.69 1.88 -18.88
N LYS A 8 8.26 0.66 -18.75
CA LYS A 8 8.31 -0.05 -17.46
C LYS A 8 8.97 0.77 -16.35
N SER A 9 9.90 1.66 -16.68
CA SER A 9 10.61 2.49 -15.71
C SER A 9 9.78 3.67 -15.16
N GLU A 10 8.64 4.00 -15.78
CA GLU A 10 7.77 5.12 -15.39
C GLU A 10 6.54 4.64 -14.59
N ARG A 11 6.47 3.36 -14.27
CA ARG A 11 5.37 2.76 -13.51
C ARG A 11 5.45 3.15 -12.04
N LEU A 12 4.32 3.01 -11.36
CA LEU A 12 4.21 3.17 -9.92
C LEU A 12 3.91 1.81 -9.28
N ILE A 13 4.58 1.53 -8.17
CA ILE A 13 4.33 0.34 -7.36
C ILE A 13 3.51 0.77 -6.16
N TRP A 14 2.26 0.34 -6.11
CA TRP A 14 1.35 0.62 -5.00
C TRP A 14 1.36 -0.52 -4.02
N ILE A 15 1.64 -0.23 -2.76
CA ILE A 15 1.56 -1.17 -1.64
C ILE A 15 0.72 -0.52 -0.54
N ASP A 16 0.02 -1.35 0.20
CA ASP A 16 -0.58 -1.01 1.49
C ASP A 16 -0.34 -2.19 2.43
N LEU A 17 -0.02 -1.88 3.68
CA LEU A 17 0.18 -2.84 4.74
C LEU A 17 -0.86 -2.65 5.83
N GLU A 18 -1.37 -3.77 6.34
CA GLU A 18 -1.93 -3.80 7.68
C GLU A 18 -0.86 -4.31 8.66
N MET A 19 -0.74 -3.64 9.80
CA MET A 19 0.20 -4.00 10.87
C MET A 19 -0.52 -4.26 12.18
N SER A 20 0.14 -4.99 13.08
CA SER A 20 -0.35 -5.19 14.46
C SER A 20 -0.31 -3.90 15.31
N GLY A 21 0.43 -2.88 14.85
CA GLY A 21 0.53 -1.55 15.43
C GLY A 21 1.57 -0.68 14.70
N LEU A 22 2.01 0.42 15.32
CA LEU A 22 2.92 1.40 14.70
C LEU A 22 4.37 1.37 15.25
N ASP A 23 4.63 0.62 16.32
CA ASP A 23 5.98 0.50 16.89
C ASP A 23 6.78 -0.55 16.11
N ILE A 24 7.67 -0.09 15.22
CA ILE A 24 8.48 -0.96 14.36
C ILE A 24 9.37 -1.95 15.14
N GLU A 25 9.67 -1.71 16.42
CA GLU A 25 10.46 -2.62 17.25
C GLU A 25 9.66 -3.78 17.83
N LYS A 26 8.32 -3.69 17.82
CA LYS A 26 7.44 -4.69 18.43
C LYS A 26 6.44 -5.28 17.45
N GLU A 27 5.94 -4.45 16.54
CA GLU A 27 4.82 -4.75 15.68
C GLU A 27 5.28 -5.39 14.36
N ARG A 28 4.37 -6.13 13.73
CA ARG A 28 4.65 -6.94 12.54
C ARG A 28 3.63 -6.68 11.43
N ILE A 29 4.01 -7.08 10.22
CA ILE A 29 3.14 -7.01 9.04
C ILE A 29 2.16 -8.19 9.11
N ILE A 30 0.87 -7.91 8.95
CA ILE A 30 -0.21 -8.91 9.02
C ILE A 30 -1.04 -9.01 7.73
N GLU A 31 -1.03 -7.98 6.88
CA GLU A 31 -1.55 -8.05 5.50
C GLU A 31 -0.64 -7.22 4.58
N ILE A 32 -0.48 -7.66 3.33
CA ILE A 32 0.19 -6.89 2.27
C ILE A 32 -0.56 -7.07 0.95
N ALA A 33 -0.82 -5.98 0.25
CA ALA A 33 -1.33 -6.01 -1.11
C ALA A 33 -0.43 -5.21 -2.06
N ALA A 34 -0.50 -5.53 -3.35
CA ALA A 34 0.25 -4.82 -4.38
C ALA A 34 -0.58 -4.53 -5.64
N ILE A 35 -0.41 -3.34 -6.23
CA ILE A 35 -0.91 -2.99 -7.57
C ILE A 35 0.19 -2.27 -8.34
N VAL A 36 0.30 -2.52 -9.65
CA VAL A 36 1.15 -1.74 -10.54
C VAL A 36 0.29 -0.87 -11.45
N THR A 37 0.58 0.43 -11.52
CA THR A 37 -0.02 1.34 -12.50
C THR A 37 1.01 1.87 -13.49
N ASP A 38 0.55 2.36 -14.63
CA ASP A 38 1.34 3.27 -15.45
C ASP A 38 1.46 4.66 -14.80
N ALA A 39 2.18 5.56 -15.48
CA ALA A 39 2.36 6.96 -15.04
C ALA A 39 1.04 7.75 -14.99
N ASP A 40 0.02 7.28 -15.72
CA ASP A 40 -1.30 7.90 -15.79
C ASP A 40 -2.30 7.35 -14.77
N LEU A 41 -1.82 6.49 -13.85
CA LEU A 41 -2.61 5.84 -12.81
C LEU A 41 -3.59 4.78 -13.35
N ASN A 42 -3.39 4.30 -14.58
CA ASN A 42 -4.14 3.16 -15.10
C ASN A 42 -3.54 1.86 -14.54
N VAL A 43 -4.40 0.98 -14.03
CA VAL A 43 -3.98 -0.31 -13.49
C VAL A 43 -3.44 -1.18 -14.62
N ILE A 44 -2.19 -1.62 -14.47
CA ILE A 44 -1.52 -2.55 -15.38
C ILE A 44 -1.68 -3.98 -14.88
N ALA A 45 -1.53 -4.18 -13.56
CA ALA A 45 -1.70 -5.48 -12.93
C ALA A 45 -2.11 -5.32 -11.46
N GLU A 46 -3.05 -6.15 -11.02
CA GLU A 46 -3.33 -6.37 -9.60
C GLU A 46 -2.49 -7.55 -9.13
N GLY A 47 -1.70 -7.33 -8.08
CA GLY A 47 -0.80 -8.32 -7.49
C GLY A 47 -1.47 -9.14 -6.40
N PRO A 48 -0.67 -9.89 -5.64
CA PRO A 48 -1.20 -10.69 -4.55
C PRO A 48 -1.73 -9.81 -3.41
N ASN A 49 -2.81 -10.26 -2.77
CA ASN A 49 -3.29 -9.76 -1.49
C ASN A 49 -3.11 -10.88 -0.45
N ILE A 50 -2.18 -10.71 0.47
CA ILE A 50 -1.63 -11.78 1.31
C ILE A 50 -1.84 -11.45 2.77
N ILE A 51 -2.52 -12.35 3.47
CA ILE A 51 -2.62 -12.33 4.93
C ILE A 51 -1.45 -13.15 5.48
N ILE A 52 -0.68 -12.55 6.38
CA ILE A 52 0.57 -13.10 6.91
C ILE A 52 0.31 -13.65 8.30
N HIS A 53 0.84 -14.84 8.57
CA HIS A 53 0.71 -15.48 9.88
C HIS A 53 1.51 -14.72 10.95
N GLN A 54 0.90 -14.53 12.13
CA GLN A 54 1.57 -14.10 13.35
C GLN A 54 1.01 -14.88 14.54
N ASP A 55 1.83 -15.03 15.58
CA ASP A 55 1.47 -15.77 16.78
C ASP A 55 0.32 -15.10 17.55
N GLN A 56 -0.49 -15.93 18.23
CA GLN A 56 -1.58 -15.47 19.08
C GLN A 56 -1.13 -14.43 20.12
N SER A 57 0.06 -14.62 20.71
CA SER A 57 0.60 -13.71 21.71
C SER A 57 0.82 -12.29 21.17
N LEU A 58 1.26 -12.14 19.92
CA LEU A 58 1.40 -10.83 19.28
C LEU A 58 0.01 -10.22 19.04
N MET A 59 -0.90 -10.99 18.46
CA MET A 59 -2.25 -10.53 18.15
C MET A 59 -3.02 -10.10 19.42
N ASP A 60 -2.82 -10.81 20.52
CA ASP A 60 -3.38 -10.49 21.83
C ASP A 60 -2.72 -9.27 22.49
N SER A 61 -1.51 -8.91 22.07
CA SER A 61 -0.78 -7.74 22.61
C SER A 61 -1.11 -6.42 21.90
N MET A 62 -1.81 -6.49 20.76
CA MET A 62 -2.19 -5.30 19.99
C MET A 62 -2.94 -4.25 20.83
N GLY A 63 -2.73 -2.99 20.48
CA GLY A 63 -3.49 -1.87 21.05
C GLY A 63 -5.00 -1.98 20.78
N LYS A 64 -5.82 -1.34 21.63
CA LYS A 64 -7.29 -1.41 21.55
C LYS A 64 -7.82 -1.09 20.14
N TRP A 65 -7.29 -0.04 19.51
CA TRP A 65 -7.71 0.36 18.17
C TRP A 65 -7.49 -0.76 17.15
N CYS A 66 -6.30 -1.37 17.11
CA CYS A 66 -5.99 -2.47 16.19
C CYS A 66 -6.87 -3.71 16.46
N LYS A 67 -7.08 -4.07 17.73
CA LYS A 67 -7.96 -5.19 18.10
C LYS A 67 -9.40 -5.00 17.60
N ASP A 68 -9.95 -3.81 17.78
CA ASP A 68 -11.32 -3.49 17.37
C ASP A 68 -11.46 -3.52 15.83
N HIS A 69 -10.53 -2.87 15.11
CA HIS A 69 -10.61 -2.74 13.65
C HIS A 69 -10.31 -4.07 12.95
N HIS A 70 -9.21 -4.74 13.31
CA HIS A 70 -8.83 -6.03 12.72
C HIS A 70 -9.78 -7.16 13.13
N GLY A 71 -10.41 -7.05 14.31
CA GLY A 71 -11.48 -7.94 14.72
C GLY A 71 -12.73 -7.76 13.85
N ALA A 72 -13.17 -6.51 13.65
CA ALA A 72 -14.36 -6.21 12.85
C ALA A 72 -14.20 -6.56 11.36
N SER A 73 -13.00 -6.41 10.79
CA SER A 73 -12.71 -6.78 9.41
C SER A 73 -12.54 -8.28 9.20
N GLY A 74 -12.41 -9.06 10.28
CA GLY A 74 -12.09 -10.49 10.25
C GLY A 74 -10.61 -10.78 9.99
N LEU A 75 -9.76 -9.75 9.91
CA LEU A 75 -8.33 -9.89 9.66
C LEU A 75 -7.63 -10.65 10.79
N THR A 76 -7.95 -10.36 12.06
CA THR A 76 -7.33 -11.05 13.21
C THR A 76 -7.48 -12.57 13.11
N LYS A 77 -8.69 -13.05 12.79
CA LYS A 77 -8.95 -14.49 12.60
C LYS A 77 -8.13 -15.04 11.43
N SER A 78 -8.12 -14.33 10.32
CA SER A 78 -7.43 -14.74 9.10
C SER A 78 -5.91 -14.82 9.28
N VAL A 79 -5.33 -13.93 10.10
CA VAL A 79 -3.91 -13.94 10.46
C VAL A 79 -3.54 -15.21 11.23
N LEU A 80 -4.35 -15.58 12.23
CA LEU A 80 -4.12 -16.78 13.04
C LEU A 80 -4.28 -18.06 12.21
N GLU A 81 -5.19 -18.06 11.23
CA GLU A 81 -5.42 -19.18 10.31
C GLU A 81 -4.43 -19.24 9.14
N SER A 82 -3.72 -18.14 8.86
CA SER A 82 -2.75 -18.08 7.77
C SER A 82 -1.58 -19.02 8.01
N LYS A 83 -0.99 -19.50 6.91
CA LYS A 83 0.22 -20.34 6.89
C LYS A 83 1.36 -19.69 6.13
N ILE A 84 1.20 -18.42 5.73
CA ILE A 84 2.16 -17.69 4.92
C ILE A 84 3.05 -16.90 5.87
N SER A 85 4.37 -17.14 5.82
CA SER A 85 5.33 -16.35 6.57
C SER A 85 5.60 -14.99 5.91
N GLU A 86 6.20 -14.04 6.64
CA GLU A 86 6.64 -12.77 6.05
C GLU A 86 7.60 -12.98 4.86
N SER A 87 8.48 -13.97 4.93
CA SER A 87 9.42 -14.28 3.84
C SER A 87 8.70 -14.87 2.62
N ASP A 88 7.69 -15.72 2.81
CA ASP A 88 6.87 -16.21 1.70
C ASP A 88 6.08 -15.08 1.04
N ALA A 89 5.52 -14.17 1.84
CA ALA A 89 4.81 -13.00 1.35
C ALA A 89 5.76 -12.06 0.58
N GLU A 90 6.94 -11.79 1.12
CA GLU A 90 7.98 -10.98 0.47
C GLU A 90 8.33 -11.54 -0.92
N ASN A 91 8.61 -12.84 -1.01
CA ASN A 91 8.99 -13.49 -2.26
C ASN A 91 7.85 -13.43 -3.29
N LYS A 92 6.61 -13.70 -2.88
CA LYS A 92 5.43 -13.64 -3.77
C LYS A 92 5.21 -12.24 -4.34
N VAL A 93 5.31 -11.21 -3.51
CA VAL A 93 5.16 -9.82 -3.96
C VAL A 93 6.34 -9.43 -4.86
N LEU A 94 7.57 -9.77 -4.49
CA LEU A 94 8.75 -9.46 -5.28
C LEU A 94 8.72 -10.12 -6.66
N ASP A 95 8.30 -11.39 -6.74
CA ASP A 95 8.20 -12.11 -8.02
C ASP A 95 7.15 -11.48 -8.93
N PHE A 96 5.98 -11.12 -8.39
CA PHE A 96 4.98 -10.32 -9.10
C PHE A 96 5.58 -9.01 -9.64
N LEU A 97 6.33 -8.26 -8.81
CA LEU A 97 6.87 -6.97 -9.24
C LEU A 97 7.95 -7.09 -10.32
N LYS A 98 8.75 -8.16 -10.32
CA LYS A 98 9.76 -8.40 -11.36
C LYS A 98 9.14 -8.60 -12.75
N GLU A 99 7.92 -9.10 -12.84
CA GLU A 99 7.21 -9.24 -14.13
C GLU A 99 6.85 -7.86 -14.72
N HIS A 100 6.58 -6.89 -13.85
CA HIS A 100 5.99 -5.60 -14.24
C HIS A 100 6.92 -4.39 -14.13
N THR A 101 8.01 -4.45 -13.37
CA THR A 101 8.88 -3.29 -13.10
C THR A 101 10.35 -3.70 -13.04
N ASP A 102 11.22 -2.78 -13.45
CA ASP A 102 12.67 -2.97 -13.35
C ASP A 102 13.17 -2.57 -11.95
N ALA A 103 14.08 -3.37 -11.40
CA ALA A 103 14.64 -3.15 -10.07
C ALA A 103 15.26 -1.75 -9.93
N GLY A 104 14.90 -1.06 -8.86
CA GLY A 104 15.42 0.27 -8.50
C GLY A 104 14.91 1.41 -9.37
N LYS A 105 13.93 1.20 -10.27
CA LYS A 105 13.41 2.24 -11.17
C LYS A 105 12.11 2.87 -10.70
N CYS A 106 11.16 2.07 -10.24
CA CYS A 106 9.82 2.54 -9.93
C CYS A 106 9.70 2.94 -8.45
N PRO A 107 9.12 4.12 -8.12
CA PRO A 107 8.91 4.53 -6.74
C PRO A 107 7.74 3.75 -6.12
N LEU A 108 7.80 3.64 -4.78
CA LEU A 108 6.70 3.15 -3.97
C LEU A 108 5.62 4.25 -3.83
N ALA A 109 4.35 3.87 -3.96
CA ALA A 109 3.20 4.76 -3.94
C ALA A 109 2.12 4.28 -2.96
N GLY A 110 1.40 5.22 -2.35
CA GLY A 110 0.29 4.94 -1.43
C GLY A 110 -0.03 6.14 -0.54
N ASN A 111 -0.99 5.98 0.37
CA ASN A 111 -1.29 7.01 1.37
C ASN A 111 -0.41 6.83 2.61
N SER A 112 0.30 7.88 3.03
CA SER A 112 1.18 7.83 4.21
C SER A 112 2.25 6.73 4.11
N ILE A 113 2.63 6.41 2.87
CA ILE A 113 3.42 5.24 2.45
C ILE A 113 4.82 5.17 3.09
N ALA A 114 5.28 6.26 3.68
CA ALA A 114 6.49 6.28 4.49
C ALA A 114 6.39 5.32 5.70
N CYS A 115 5.21 5.16 6.29
CA CYS A 115 4.98 4.22 7.40
C CYS A 115 5.19 2.78 6.93
N ASP A 116 4.53 2.38 5.85
CA ASP A 116 4.69 1.07 5.23
C ASP A 116 6.15 0.80 4.86
N LYS A 117 6.81 1.79 4.23
CA LYS A 117 8.21 1.67 3.85
C LYS A 117 9.11 1.37 5.03
N MET A 118 8.85 1.93 6.22
CA MET A 118 9.64 1.61 7.41
C MET A 118 9.52 0.12 7.77
N PHE A 119 8.31 -0.43 7.77
CA PHE A 119 8.08 -1.87 8.02
C PHE A 119 8.71 -2.74 6.92
N LEU A 120 8.54 -2.38 5.65
CA LEU A 120 9.15 -3.09 4.52
C LEU A 120 10.68 -3.11 4.62
N MET A 121 11.30 -2.00 5.01
CA MET A 121 12.76 -1.91 5.17
C MET A 121 13.29 -2.91 6.21
N LYS A 122 12.53 -3.17 7.28
CA LYS A 122 12.92 -4.07 8.36
C LYS A 122 12.57 -5.53 8.09
N TYR A 123 11.34 -5.79 7.64
CA TYR A 123 10.77 -7.14 7.56
C TYR A 123 10.76 -7.73 6.15
N MET A 124 10.87 -6.88 5.11
CA MET A 124 10.91 -7.29 3.70
C MET A 124 12.04 -6.55 2.93
N PRO A 125 13.31 -6.73 3.32
CA PRO A 125 14.42 -5.94 2.81
C PRO A 125 14.77 -6.24 1.33
N ASN A 126 14.51 -7.44 0.82
CA ASN A 126 14.74 -7.77 -0.59
C ASN A 126 13.69 -7.13 -1.49
N LEU A 127 12.43 -7.13 -1.04
CA LEU A 127 11.36 -6.38 -1.70
C LEU A 127 11.68 -4.88 -1.72
N THR A 128 12.16 -4.33 -0.61
CA THR A 128 12.53 -2.91 -0.53
C THR A 128 13.63 -2.51 -1.52
N LYS A 129 14.63 -3.37 -1.75
CA LYS A 129 15.70 -3.13 -2.74
C LYS A 129 15.20 -3.03 -4.18
N HIS A 130 14.01 -3.57 -4.47
CA HIS A 130 13.40 -3.49 -5.80
C HIS A 130 12.81 -2.10 -6.08
N PHE A 131 12.47 -1.33 -5.05
CA PHE A 131 11.91 0.02 -5.21
C PHE A 131 13.00 1.06 -5.49
N HIS A 132 12.63 2.13 -6.19
CA HIS A 132 13.40 3.36 -6.19
C HIS A 132 13.34 4.03 -4.80
N TYR A 133 14.34 4.87 -4.47
CA TYR A 133 14.41 5.49 -3.14
C TYR A 133 13.31 6.53 -2.87
N ARG A 134 12.75 7.13 -3.93
CA ARG A 134 11.66 8.13 -3.86
C ARG A 134 10.31 7.47 -3.57
N LEU A 135 9.39 8.29 -3.06
CA LEU A 135 8.02 7.93 -2.76
C LEU A 135 7.04 8.83 -3.50
N VAL A 136 5.89 8.27 -3.84
CA VAL A 136 4.70 9.02 -4.25
C VAL A 136 3.68 8.89 -3.13
N ASP A 137 3.67 9.85 -2.21
CA ASP A 137 2.79 9.85 -1.05
C ASP A 137 1.53 10.70 -1.32
N VAL A 138 0.39 10.01 -1.48
CA VAL A 138 -0.91 10.64 -1.73
C VAL A 138 -1.33 11.56 -0.57
N SER A 139 -0.96 11.20 0.67
CA SER A 139 -1.28 12.01 1.85
C SER A 139 -0.54 13.35 1.86
N THR A 140 0.63 13.44 1.21
CA THR A 140 1.31 14.74 0.99
C THR A 140 0.42 15.66 0.17
N ILE A 141 -0.12 15.16 -0.95
CA ILE A 141 -1.00 15.95 -1.82
C ILE A 141 -2.32 16.28 -1.11
N LYS A 142 -2.90 15.33 -0.36
CA LYS A 142 -4.09 15.55 0.47
C LYS A 142 -3.90 16.72 1.43
N GLU A 143 -2.77 16.76 2.16
CA GLU A 143 -2.50 17.81 3.14
C GLU A 143 -2.27 19.19 2.50
N LEU A 144 -1.69 19.24 1.29
CA LEU A 144 -1.58 20.46 0.51
C LEU A 144 -2.95 20.91 -0.02
N CYS A 145 -3.75 19.99 -0.55
CA CYS A 145 -5.11 20.25 -1.02
C CYS A 145 -5.98 20.82 0.12
N ARG A 146 -5.90 20.24 1.32
CA ARG A 146 -6.64 20.71 2.51
C ARG A 146 -6.36 22.17 2.87
N ARG A 147 -5.14 22.66 2.62
CA ARG A 147 -4.69 24.02 2.97
C ARG A 147 -4.88 25.01 1.83
N TRP A 148 -4.59 24.61 0.61
CA TRP A 148 -4.53 25.51 -0.54
C TRP A 148 -5.81 25.48 -1.39
N TYR A 149 -6.56 24.37 -1.33
CA TYR A 149 -7.73 24.12 -2.17
C TYR A 149 -8.87 23.52 -1.31
N LYS A 150 -9.27 24.24 -0.24
CA LYS A 150 -10.23 23.76 0.77
C LYS A 150 -11.51 23.18 0.18
N GLN A 151 -12.11 23.85 -0.81
CA GLN A 151 -13.32 23.37 -1.48
C GLN A 151 -13.08 22.02 -2.18
N VAL A 152 -11.97 21.90 -2.92
CA VAL A 152 -11.61 20.64 -3.61
C VAL A 152 -11.37 19.51 -2.60
N TYR A 153 -10.79 19.82 -1.43
CA TYR A 153 -10.63 18.83 -0.36
C TYR A 153 -11.98 18.37 0.20
N ASP A 154 -12.90 19.29 0.46
CA ASP A 154 -14.23 18.97 0.99
C ASP A 154 -15.08 18.15 -0.01
N ASP A 155 -14.89 18.39 -1.30
CA ASP A 155 -15.56 17.67 -2.39
C ASP A 155 -14.87 16.32 -2.75
N SER A 156 -13.78 15.96 -2.06
CA SER A 156 -13.05 14.72 -2.36
C SER A 156 -13.90 13.48 -2.06
N PRO A 157 -13.76 12.39 -2.87
CA PRO A 157 -14.54 11.18 -2.66
C PRO A 157 -14.31 10.60 -1.25
N PRO A 158 -15.37 10.25 -0.51
CA PRO A 158 -15.20 9.62 0.80
C PRO A 158 -14.54 8.25 0.64
N LYS A 159 -13.64 7.92 1.57
CA LYS A 159 -13.06 6.59 1.72
C LYS A 159 -14.04 5.67 2.45
N SER A 160 -14.10 4.41 2.03
CA SER A 160 -14.92 3.41 2.71
C SER A 160 -14.28 2.90 4.01
N LEU A 161 -12.95 3.11 4.18
CA LEU A 161 -12.19 2.82 5.40
C LEU A 161 -12.41 1.37 5.89
N LYS A 162 -12.29 0.42 4.97
CA LYS A 162 -12.49 -1.00 5.28
C LYS A 162 -11.31 -1.63 6.01
N HIS A 163 -10.14 -0.98 6.01
CA HIS A 163 -8.91 -1.49 6.62
C HIS A 163 -8.55 -2.87 6.06
N ARG A 164 -8.40 -2.91 4.74
CA ARG A 164 -8.06 -4.10 3.95
C ARG A 164 -7.17 -3.64 2.81
N ALA A 165 -5.95 -4.16 2.79
CA ALA A 165 -4.86 -3.58 2.00
C ALA A 165 -5.19 -3.34 0.52
N LEU A 166 -5.79 -4.32 -0.17
CA LEU A 166 -6.10 -4.16 -1.60
C LEU A 166 -7.18 -3.09 -1.87
N ASP A 167 -8.20 -3.00 -1.01
CA ASP A 167 -9.26 -1.99 -1.14
C ASP A 167 -8.67 -0.59 -0.85
N ASP A 168 -7.81 -0.47 0.15
CA ASP A 168 -7.16 0.80 0.52
C ASP A 168 -6.19 1.29 -0.57
N ILE A 169 -5.49 0.40 -1.28
CA ILE A 169 -4.72 0.78 -2.48
C ILE A 169 -5.63 1.36 -3.57
N LYS A 170 -6.77 0.69 -3.86
CA LYS A 170 -7.71 1.14 -4.90
C LYS A 170 -8.29 2.51 -4.57
N GLU A 171 -8.57 2.77 -3.30
CA GLU A 171 -8.99 4.09 -2.82
C GLU A 171 -7.87 5.13 -2.95
N SER A 172 -6.63 4.77 -2.64
CA SER A 172 -5.46 5.65 -2.77
C SER A 172 -5.22 6.06 -4.24
N ILE A 173 -5.36 5.13 -5.18
CA ILE A 173 -5.26 5.42 -6.63
C ILE A 173 -6.39 6.36 -7.07
N LYS A 174 -7.63 6.10 -6.63
CA LYS A 174 -8.79 6.94 -6.95
C LYS A 174 -8.63 8.35 -6.38
N GLU A 175 -8.13 8.48 -5.16
CA GLU A 175 -7.83 9.75 -4.50
C GLU A 175 -6.76 10.54 -5.28
N LEU A 176 -5.66 9.90 -5.68
CA LEU A 176 -4.62 10.57 -6.47
C LEU A 176 -5.13 10.99 -7.86
N LYS A 177 -5.96 10.16 -8.52
CA LYS A 177 -6.64 10.55 -9.77
C LYS A 177 -7.49 11.80 -9.61
N TYR A 178 -8.25 11.88 -8.51
CA TYR A 178 -9.06 13.05 -8.21
C TYR A 178 -8.19 14.31 -8.07
N TYR A 179 -7.11 14.26 -7.29
CA TYR A 179 -6.21 15.41 -7.16
C TYR A 179 -5.55 15.79 -8.48
N ARG A 180 -5.08 14.81 -9.25
CA ARG A 180 -4.51 15.04 -10.59
C ARG A 180 -5.47 15.83 -11.49
N GLU A 181 -6.77 15.55 -11.43
CA GLU A 181 -7.76 16.24 -12.23
C GLU A 181 -8.08 17.66 -11.70
N LYS A 182 -8.12 17.84 -10.38
CA LYS A 182 -8.66 19.07 -9.77
C LYS A 182 -7.64 20.14 -9.42
N ILE A 183 -6.38 19.79 -9.12
CA ILE A 183 -5.39 20.76 -8.59
C ILE A 183 -4.06 20.82 -9.35
N PHE A 184 -3.85 19.95 -10.35
CA PHE A 184 -2.66 19.99 -11.20
C PHE A 184 -2.98 20.56 -12.59
N VAL A 185 -2.06 21.34 -13.13
CA VAL A 185 -2.15 21.87 -14.49
C VAL A 185 -1.80 20.75 -15.49
N LYS A 186 -2.48 20.74 -16.65
CA LYS A 186 -2.22 19.80 -17.75
C LYS A 186 -1.18 20.34 -18.73
#